data_AF-A0L2E4-F1
#
_entry.id   AF-A0L2E4-F1
#
_cell.length_a   1.000
_cell.length_b   1.000
_cell.length_c   1.000
_cell.angle_alpha   90.00
_cell.angle_beta   90.00
_cell.angle_gamma   90.00
#
_symmetry.space_group_name_H-M   'P 1'
#
loop_
_entity.id
_entity.type
_entity.pdbx_description
1 polymer ?
#
loop_
_entity_poly.entity_id
_entity_poly.type
_entity_poly.pdbx_seq_one_letter_code
_entity_poly.pdbx_strand_id
1 'polypeptide(L)'
;MINSNSSTKTHLKMNGMFIRYPYVLLTKLIGLPRYIWLHRGMLLLLILTVVVFVILVKLGLWQMDRAAEKTELLAQMEARQSAAALNPEQLIAELAKGGVTGYRLEVQASPVNPQIWLLDNQVYQGQVGYLAFQLLQISPENQANDAEQPWLLLELGFIAAKSHRDALPEVSPIVGEQVLTGRLYQKQINPLSHHLLAEPFTTEQGERIRFQNLNLPEMAQMLGHPILPAVLQPDALPQLQPAQALPHPWQPFPLSAQKHWGYALQWFAMATVFAGLMGWQGAKYLKKSRQLHRADKEATKTE
;
A
#
# COMPACT_ATOMS: atom_id res chain seq x y z
N MET A 1 -10.48 -106.38 49.27
CA MET A 1 -10.72 -105.93 50.66
C MET A 1 -9.53 -105.08 51.07
N ILE A 2 -9.76 -103.82 51.45
CA ILE A 2 -9.03 -103.03 52.48
C ILE A 2 -9.67 -101.62 52.49
N ASN A 3 -10.18 -101.27 53.68
CA ASN A 3 -10.60 -99.95 54.18
C ASN A 3 -9.35 -99.03 54.24
N SER A 4 -9.32 -97.69 54.24
CA SER A 4 -10.12 -96.66 54.91
C SER A 4 -9.49 -95.28 54.58
N ASN A 5 -10.30 -94.21 54.68
CA ASN A 5 -9.97 -92.77 54.74
C ASN A 5 -8.69 -92.41 55.55
N SER A 6 -8.03 -91.24 55.43
CA SER A 6 -8.56 -89.88 55.28
C SER A 6 -7.51 -88.84 54.83
N SER A 7 -8.03 -87.68 54.44
CA SER A 7 -7.47 -86.44 53.89
C SER A 7 -6.30 -85.78 54.65
N THR A 8 -5.40 -85.10 53.93
CA THR A 8 -5.18 -83.63 54.01
C THR A 8 -4.26 -83.20 52.85
N LYS A 9 -4.74 -82.33 51.94
CA LYS A 9 -3.91 -81.70 50.88
C LYS A 9 -3.80 -80.20 51.13
N THR A 10 -2.60 -79.74 51.43
CA THR A 10 -2.21 -78.32 51.44
C THR A 10 -1.58 -77.99 50.09
N HIS A 11 -2.15 -77.07 49.33
CA HIS A 11 -1.49 -76.49 48.15
C HIS A 11 -1.52 -74.96 48.26
N LEU A 12 -0.33 -74.38 48.41
CA LEU A 12 -0.09 -72.94 48.30
C LEU A 12 -0.52 -72.45 46.90
N LYS A 13 -1.39 -71.44 46.85
CA LYS A 13 -1.60 -70.61 45.67
C LYS A 13 -0.86 -69.28 45.86
N MET A 14 0.09 -69.01 44.97
CA MET A 14 0.66 -67.67 44.76
C MET A 14 -0.44 -66.75 44.23
N ASN A 15 -0.86 -65.77 45.03
CA ASN A 15 -1.74 -64.72 44.56
C ASN A 15 -0.91 -63.66 43.84
N GLY A 16 -1.14 -63.53 42.53
CA GLY A 16 -0.62 -62.43 41.71
C GLY A 16 -1.09 -61.09 42.26
N MET A 17 -0.13 -60.20 42.46
CA MET A 17 -0.32 -58.82 42.88
C MET A 17 -1.02 -58.03 41.76
N PHE A 18 -2.35 -57.92 41.81
CA PHE A 18 -3.08 -56.93 41.03
C PHE A 18 -2.84 -55.56 41.65
N ILE A 19 -1.94 -54.78 41.03
CA ILE A 19 -1.78 -53.36 41.31
C ILE A 19 -3.07 -52.66 40.89
N ARG A 20 -3.99 -52.47 41.84
CA ARG A 20 -5.13 -51.57 41.68
C ARG A 20 -4.60 -50.14 41.73
N TYR A 21 -4.47 -49.50 40.57
CA TYR A 21 -4.26 -48.06 40.49
C TYR A 21 -5.40 -47.35 41.22
N PRO A 22 -5.12 -46.50 42.23
CA PRO A 22 -6.16 -45.76 42.94
C PRO A 22 -6.62 -44.60 42.05
N TYR A 23 -7.63 -44.84 41.21
CA TYR A 23 -8.32 -43.78 40.46
C TYR A 23 -9.13 -42.81 41.36
N VAL A 24 -9.03 -42.92 42.68
CA VAL A 24 -9.89 -42.20 43.63
C VAL A 24 -9.18 -41.02 44.32
N LEU A 25 -7.89 -40.77 44.09
CA LEU A 25 -7.18 -39.70 44.80
C LEU A 25 -6.83 -38.43 43.99
N LEU A 26 -7.20 -38.35 42.70
CA LEU A 26 -6.92 -37.17 41.87
C LEU A 26 -8.11 -36.22 41.68
N THR A 27 -9.25 -36.46 42.34
CA THR A 27 -10.46 -35.62 42.22
C THR A 27 -10.58 -34.56 43.31
N LYS A 28 -9.71 -34.54 44.33
CA LYS A 28 -9.80 -33.58 45.46
C LYS A 28 -8.83 -32.39 45.39
N LEU A 29 -7.97 -32.29 44.38
CA LEU A 29 -7.07 -31.14 44.18
C LEU A 29 -7.58 -30.11 43.16
N ILE A 30 -8.77 -30.32 42.58
CA ILE A 30 -9.45 -29.38 41.66
C ILE A 30 -10.86 -29.10 42.22
N GLY A 31 -10.93 -28.68 43.48
CA GLY A 31 -12.18 -28.48 44.23
C GLY A 31 -12.91 -27.16 43.95
N LEU A 32 -12.64 -26.50 42.83
CA LEU A 32 -13.46 -25.34 42.42
C LEU A 32 -14.62 -25.85 41.56
N PRO A 33 -15.87 -25.52 41.89
CA PRO A 33 -17.02 -25.96 41.09
C PRO A 33 -16.86 -25.53 39.62
N ARG A 34 -17.31 -26.39 38.68
CA ARG A 34 -17.09 -26.23 37.23
C ARG A 34 -17.47 -24.85 36.69
N TYR A 35 -18.43 -24.16 37.33
CA TYR A 35 -18.84 -22.80 36.99
C TYR A 35 -17.72 -21.75 37.15
N ILE A 36 -16.77 -21.91 38.07
CA ILE A 36 -15.69 -20.93 38.32
C ILE A 36 -14.65 -20.92 37.20
N TRP A 37 -14.25 -22.10 36.71
CA TRP A 37 -13.38 -22.24 35.53
C TRP A 37 -14.05 -21.70 34.26
N LEU A 38 -15.36 -21.92 34.15
CA LEU A 38 -16.18 -21.33 33.11
C LEU A 38 -16.13 -19.78 33.16
N HIS A 39 -16.32 -19.16 34.33
CA HIS A 39 -16.26 -17.69 34.45
C HIS A 39 -14.93 -17.05 34.05
N ARG A 40 -13.79 -17.69 34.35
CA ARG A 40 -12.46 -17.17 33.94
C ARG A 40 -12.24 -17.24 32.43
N GLY A 41 -12.62 -18.35 31.79
CA GLY A 41 -12.56 -18.48 30.33
C GLY A 41 -13.50 -17.51 29.61
N MET A 42 -14.69 -17.27 30.18
CA MET A 42 -15.64 -16.29 29.66
C MET A 42 -15.12 -14.85 29.76
N LEU A 43 -14.48 -14.50 30.87
CA LEU A 43 -13.87 -13.17 31.05
C LEU A 43 -12.76 -12.93 30.02
N LEU A 44 -11.88 -13.92 29.81
CA LEU A 44 -10.82 -13.83 28.79
C LEU A 44 -11.40 -13.66 27.38
N LEU A 45 -12.43 -14.45 27.03
CA LEU A 45 -13.11 -14.31 25.74
C LEU A 45 -13.75 -12.94 25.58
N LEU A 46 -14.39 -12.40 26.62
CA LEU A 46 -14.98 -11.07 26.59
C LEU A 46 -13.93 -9.98 26.37
N ILE A 47 -12.81 -10.04 27.10
CA ILE A 47 -11.70 -9.12 26.92
C ILE A 47 -11.17 -9.20 25.48
N LEU A 48 -10.93 -10.42 24.99
CA LEU A 48 -10.46 -10.63 23.61
C LEU A 48 -11.46 -10.07 22.59
N THR A 49 -12.76 -10.31 22.78
CA THR A 49 -13.82 -9.76 21.92
C THR A 49 -13.77 -8.24 21.90
N VAL A 50 -13.68 -7.59 23.06
CA VAL A 50 -13.61 -6.13 23.15
C VAL A 50 -12.36 -5.61 22.45
N VAL A 51 -11.20 -6.22 22.69
CA VAL A 51 -9.93 -5.81 22.06
C VAL A 51 -10.02 -5.92 20.53
N VAL A 52 -10.43 -7.08 20.01
CA VAL A 52 -10.54 -7.30 18.56
C VAL A 52 -11.58 -6.35 17.95
N PHE A 53 -12.74 -6.18 18.59
CA PHE A 53 -13.77 -5.26 18.12
C PHE A 53 -13.26 -3.82 18.05
N VAL A 54 -12.58 -3.34 19.11
CA VAL A 54 -12.00 -2.00 19.14
C VAL A 54 -10.95 -1.82 18.03
N ILE A 55 -10.11 -2.82 17.79
CA ILE A 55 -9.14 -2.79 16.68
C ILE A 55 -9.85 -2.67 15.33
N LEU A 56 -10.87 -3.50 15.06
CA LEU A 56 -11.60 -3.47 13.79
C LEU A 56 -12.29 -2.12 13.57
N VAL A 57 -12.95 -1.58 14.60
CA VAL A 57 -13.58 -0.25 14.53
C VAL A 57 -12.55 0.84 14.29
N LYS A 58 -11.41 0.81 15.01
CA LYS A 58 -10.32 1.78 14.83
C LYS A 58 -9.74 1.73 13.43
N LEU A 59 -9.59 0.54 12.84
CA LEU A 59 -9.15 0.39 11.44
C LEU A 59 -10.18 0.96 10.46
N GLY A 60 -11.47 0.74 10.71
CA GLY A 60 -12.55 1.35 9.91
C GLY A 60 -12.53 2.87 9.94
N LEU A 61 -12.38 3.46 11.13
CA LEU A 61 -12.25 4.92 11.31
C LEU A 61 -11.01 5.47 10.59
N TRP A 62 -9.85 4.81 10.76
CA TRP A 62 -8.62 5.21 10.07
C TRP A 62 -8.76 5.18 8.55
N GLN A 63 -9.49 4.19 7.99
CA GLN A 63 -9.78 4.15 6.55
C GLN A 63 -10.70 5.29 6.12
N MET A 64 -11.68 5.70 6.93
CA MET A 64 -12.52 6.86 6.62
C MET A 64 -11.71 8.16 6.60
N ASP A 65 -10.83 8.36 7.58
CA ASP A 65 -9.97 9.55 7.64
C ASP A 65 -9.08 9.64 6.39
N ARG A 66 -8.49 8.50 5.97
CA ARG A 66 -7.69 8.43 4.74
C ARG A 66 -8.52 8.67 3.50
N ALA A 67 -9.77 8.21 3.48
CA ALA A 67 -10.68 8.50 2.38
C ALA A 67 -10.96 10.01 2.30
N ALA A 68 -11.26 10.67 3.42
CA ALA A 68 -11.53 12.11 3.47
C ALA A 68 -10.32 12.94 3.02
N GLU A 69 -9.12 12.63 3.54
CA GLU A 69 -7.87 13.27 3.11
C GLU A 69 -7.65 13.13 1.59
N LYS A 70 -7.88 11.93 1.03
CA LYS A 70 -7.72 11.69 -0.40
C LYS A 70 -8.77 12.43 -1.23
N THR A 71 -10.00 12.55 -0.76
CA THR A 71 -11.05 13.33 -1.42
C THR A 71 -10.66 14.81 -1.50
N GLU A 72 -10.19 15.38 -0.40
CA GLU A 72 -9.77 16.78 -0.34
C GLU A 72 -8.59 17.05 -1.29
N LEU A 73 -7.59 16.17 -1.28
CA LEU A 73 -6.46 16.27 -2.22
C LEU A 73 -6.92 16.21 -3.68
N LEU A 74 -7.85 15.31 -4.03
CA LEU A 74 -8.39 15.22 -5.38
C LEU A 74 -9.14 16.49 -5.79
N ALA A 75 -9.95 17.06 -4.89
CA ALA A 75 -10.66 18.31 -5.13
C ALA A 75 -9.70 19.48 -5.37
N GLN A 76 -8.61 19.57 -4.60
CA GLN A 76 -7.56 20.58 -4.82
C GLN A 76 -6.87 20.40 -6.18
N MET A 77 -6.63 19.16 -6.60
CA MET A 77 -6.04 18.89 -7.92
C MET A 77 -6.98 19.26 -9.06
N GLU A 78 -8.27 18.98 -8.93
CA GLU A 78 -9.29 19.36 -9.92
C GLU A 78 -9.43 20.89 -10.02
N ALA A 79 -9.40 21.58 -8.87
CA ALA A 79 -9.37 23.04 -8.82
C ALA A 79 -8.12 23.63 -9.52
N ARG A 80 -6.94 23.03 -9.32
CA ARG A 80 -5.71 23.45 -10.00
C ARG A 80 -5.71 23.15 -11.49
N GLN A 81 -6.32 22.05 -11.92
CA GLN A 81 -6.43 21.68 -13.33
C GLN A 81 -7.42 22.55 -14.10
N SER A 82 -8.46 23.07 -13.41
CA SER A 82 -9.46 23.98 -13.97
C SER A 82 -9.07 25.46 -13.88
N ALA A 83 -8.03 25.79 -13.10
CA ALA A 83 -7.47 27.14 -13.04
C ALA A 83 -6.77 27.52 -14.36
N ALA A 84 -6.58 28.83 -14.55
CA ALA A 84 -5.80 29.34 -15.66
C ALA A 84 -4.37 28.78 -15.63
N ALA A 85 -3.81 28.54 -16.82
CA ALA A 85 -2.43 28.10 -16.94
C ALA A 85 -1.48 29.16 -16.36
N LEU A 86 -0.53 28.70 -15.56
CA LEU A 86 0.58 29.53 -15.12
C LEU A 86 1.46 29.86 -16.33
N ASN A 87 2.06 31.04 -16.30
CA ASN A 87 3.22 31.35 -17.13
C ASN A 87 4.53 30.97 -16.38
N PRO A 88 5.70 31.03 -17.03
CA PRO A 88 6.98 30.65 -16.39
C PRO A 88 7.33 31.43 -15.12
N GLU A 89 7.04 32.74 -15.07
CA GLU A 89 7.32 33.57 -13.89
C GLU A 89 6.43 33.16 -12.70
N GLN A 90 5.14 32.94 -12.96
CA GLN A 90 4.19 32.46 -11.95
C GLN A 90 4.56 31.06 -11.46
N LEU A 91 5.04 30.18 -12.35
CA LEU A 91 5.54 28.87 -11.96
C LEU A 91 6.68 28.98 -10.94
N ILE A 92 7.67 29.83 -11.20
CA ILE A 92 8.80 30.05 -10.28
C ILE A 92 8.29 30.57 -8.93
N ALA A 93 7.34 31.52 -8.94
CA ALA A 93 6.74 32.05 -7.72
C ALA A 93 5.96 30.99 -6.93
N GLU A 94 5.20 30.12 -7.58
CA GLU A 94 4.45 29.04 -6.93
C GLU A 94 5.39 27.94 -6.39
N LEU A 95 6.47 27.61 -7.11
CA LEU A 95 7.52 26.70 -6.64
C LEU A 95 8.19 27.19 -5.36
N ALA A 96 8.35 28.50 -5.19
CA ALA A 96 8.89 29.09 -3.97
C ALA A 96 7.93 28.97 -2.76
N LYS A 97 6.62 28.90 -3.00
CA LYS A 97 5.59 28.72 -1.96
C LYS A 97 5.38 27.26 -1.57
N GLY A 98 5.73 26.31 -2.46
CA GLY A 98 5.57 24.89 -2.21
C GLY A 98 5.44 24.06 -3.48
N GLY A 99 4.49 23.12 -3.49
CA GLY A 99 4.34 22.15 -4.57
C GLY A 99 3.36 22.59 -5.67
N VAL A 100 3.80 22.47 -6.92
CA VAL A 100 3.04 22.84 -8.14
C VAL A 100 2.32 21.66 -8.81
N THR A 101 2.29 20.51 -8.14
CA THR A 101 1.59 19.33 -8.68
C THR A 101 0.10 19.63 -8.89
N GLY A 102 -0.38 19.35 -10.10
CA GLY A 102 -1.76 19.58 -10.53
C GLY A 102 -2.01 20.94 -11.20
N TYR A 103 -1.10 21.90 -11.10
CA TYR A 103 -1.23 23.17 -11.81
C TYR A 103 -1.07 22.97 -13.32
N ARG A 104 -1.66 23.90 -14.06
CA ARG A 104 -1.52 24.03 -15.51
C ARG A 104 -0.35 24.96 -15.81
N LEU A 105 0.45 24.65 -16.83
CA LEU A 105 1.50 25.51 -17.35
C LEU A 105 1.29 25.71 -18.84
N GLU A 106 1.42 26.95 -19.29
CA GLU A 106 1.59 27.30 -20.69
C GLU A 106 2.96 27.95 -20.84
N VAL A 107 3.78 27.40 -21.74
CA VAL A 107 5.17 27.82 -21.89
C VAL A 107 5.62 27.69 -23.33
N GLN A 108 6.35 28.70 -23.82
CA GLN A 108 7.10 28.60 -25.05
C GLN A 108 8.50 28.07 -24.71
N ALA A 109 8.87 26.95 -25.32
CA ALA A 109 10.13 26.29 -25.02
C ALA A 109 10.70 25.57 -26.25
N SER A 110 12.02 25.37 -26.24
CA SER A 110 12.75 24.64 -27.26
C SER A 110 13.62 23.56 -26.61
N PRO A 111 13.87 22.42 -27.29
CA PRO A 111 14.70 21.36 -26.77
C PRO A 111 16.15 21.83 -26.63
N VAL A 112 16.76 21.57 -25.48
CA VAL A 112 18.18 21.88 -25.22
C VAL A 112 19.08 21.09 -26.18
N ASN A 113 18.75 19.81 -26.36
CA ASN A 113 19.44 18.86 -27.22
C ASN A 113 18.47 17.73 -27.61
N PRO A 114 18.82 16.83 -28.55
CA PRO A 114 17.97 15.71 -28.94
C PRO A 114 18.04 14.51 -27.98
N GLN A 115 18.71 14.63 -26.83
CA GLN A 115 18.94 13.51 -25.90
C GLN A 115 17.65 13.11 -25.19
N ILE A 116 17.36 11.81 -25.21
CA ILE A 116 16.17 11.24 -24.54
C ILE A 116 16.56 10.61 -23.22
N TRP A 117 15.82 10.97 -22.17
CA TRP A 117 15.94 10.42 -20.83
C TRP A 117 14.85 9.37 -20.60
N LEU A 118 15.22 8.15 -20.24
CA LEU A 118 14.31 7.02 -20.09
C LEU A 118 14.27 6.56 -18.63
N LEU A 119 13.18 6.85 -17.94
CA LEU A 119 12.93 6.32 -16.59
C LEU A 119 12.51 4.86 -16.71
N ASP A 120 13.33 3.94 -16.21
CA ASP A 120 13.12 2.49 -16.30
C ASP A 120 12.04 1.99 -15.33
N ASN A 121 11.62 0.74 -15.53
CA ASN A 121 10.73 -0.03 -14.69
C ASN A 121 9.36 0.63 -14.47
N GLN A 122 8.84 1.27 -15.52
CA GLN A 122 7.48 1.78 -15.53
C GLN A 122 6.54 0.69 -16.02
N VAL A 123 5.36 0.59 -15.41
CA VAL A 123 4.34 -0.40 -15.80
C VAL A 123 3.10 0.32 -16.25
N TYR A 124 2.66 0.04 -17.47
CA TYR A 124 1.42 0.57 -18.02
C TYR A 124 0.67 -0.53 -18.77
N GLN A 125 -0.61 -0.71 -18.44
CA GLN A 125 -1.49 -1.73 -19.05
C GLN A 125 -0.88 -3.15 -19.09
N GLY A 126 -0.16 -3.53 -18.04
CA GLY A 126 0.49 -4.85 -17.93
C GLY A 126 1.81 -4.99 -18.69
N GLN A 127 2.27 -3.94 -19.37
CA GLN A 127 3.55 -3.92 -20.06
C GLN A 127 4.59 -3.15 -19.24
N VAL A 128 5.80 -3.73 -19.13
CA VAL A 128 6.96 -3.05 -18.55
C VAL A 128 7.63 -2.21 -19.63
N GLY A 129 8.07 -1.01 -19.28
CA GLY A 129 8.68 -0.08 -20.20
C GLY A 129 9.27 1.12 -19.49
N TYR A 130 9.34 2.21 -20.23
CA TYR A 130 10.00 3.44 -19.85
C TYR A 130 9.02 4.61 -19.92
N LEU A 131 9.21 5.60 -19.05
CA LEU A 131 8.71 6.95 -19.30
C LEU A 131 9.83 7.76 -19.96
N ALA A 132 9.57 8.29 -21.14
CA ALA A 132 10.52 9.10 -21.88
C ALA A 132 10.38 10.58 -21.51
N PHE A 133 11.52 11.26 -21.41
CA PHE A 133 11.62 12.66 -21.07
C PHE A 133 12.63 13.37 -21.97
N GLN A 134 12.45 14.68 -22.13
CA GLN A 134 13.38 15.56 -22.83
C GLN A 134 13.53 16.87 -22.08
N LEU A 135 14.74 17.43 -22.08
CA LEU A 135 15.03 18.72 -21.46
C LEU A 135 14.73 19.86 -22.42
N LEU A 136 14.01 20.86 -21.91
CA LEU A 136 13.64 22.05 -22.65
C LEU A 136 14.21 23.30 -21.99
N GLN A 137 14.66 24.24 -22.81
CA GLN A 137 14.93 25.61 -22.42
C GLN A 137 13.67 26.44 -22.62
N ILE A 138 13.27 27.17 -21.60
CA ILE A 138 12.14 28.10 -21.68
C ILE A 138 12.60 29.32 -22.48
N SER A 139 11.83 29.70 -23.50
CA SER A 139 12.07 30.93 -24.26
C SER A 139 11.48 32.11 -23.46
N PRO A 140 12.30 33.06 -22.98
CA PRO A 140 11.77 34.22 -22.27
C PRO A 140 10.93 35.11 -23.20
N GLU A 141 9.75 35.53 -22.74
CA GLU A 141 8.85 36.40 -23.49
C GLU A 141 9.42 37.83 -23.63
N ASN A 142 10.27 38.28 -22.68
CA ASN A 142 10.75 39.66 -22.58
C ASN A 142 12.18 39.87 -22.02
N GLN A 143 13.02 38.84 -21.92
CA GLN A 143 14.41 38.98 -21.43
C GLN A 143 15.40 38.29 -22.37
N ALA A 144 16.61 38.86 -22.49
CA ALA A 144 17.71 38.21 -23.17
C ALA A 144 17.96 36.82 -22.54
N ASN A 145 18.37 35.85 -23.36
CA ASN A 145 18.72 34.49 -22.95
C ASN A 145 19.76 34.51 -21.81
N ASP A 146 19.30 34.56 -20.56
CA ASP A 146 20.16 34.34 -19.41
C ASP A 146 20.50 32.86 -19.38
N ALA A 147 21.80 32.57 -19.54
CA ALA A 147 22.36 31.22 -19.49
C ALA A 147 22.16 30.52 -18.13
N GLU A 148 21.52 31.18 -17.16
CA GLU A 148 21.22 30.67 -15.82
C GLU A 148 19.74 30.26 -15.64
N GLN A 149 18.86 30.47 -16.61
CA GLN A 149 17.44 30.07 -16.47
C GLN A 149 17.31 28.55 -16.35
N PRO A 150 16.60 28.01 -15.34
CA PRO A 150 16.49 26.57 -15.15
C PRO A 150 15.76 25.88 -16.32
N TRP A 151 16.26 24.72 -16.73
CA TRP A 151 15.60 23.90 -17.75
C TRP A 151 14.32 23.26 -17.20
N LEU A 152 13.37 23.00 -18.09
CA LEU A 152 12.13 22.29 -17.81
C LEU A 152 12.23 20.86 -18.31
N LEU A 153 11.86 19.88 -17.48
CA LEU A 153 11.74 18.50 -17.93
C LEU A 153 10.35 18.25 -18.51
N LEU A 154 10.29 17.82 -19.76
CA LEU A 154 9.06 17.44 -20.46
C LEU A 154 8.91 15.92 -20.47
N GLU A 155 7.73 15.41 -20.10
CA GLU A 155 7.35 14.01 -20.31
C GLU A 155 6.85 13.79 -21.74
N LEU A 156 7.52 12.92 -22.50
CA LEU A 156 7.09 12.51 -23.84
C LEU A 156 6.07 11.38 -23.80
N GLY A 157 6.05 10.59 -22.72
CA GLY A 157 5.08 9.53 -22.45
C GLY A 157 5.71 8.15 -22.30
N PHE A 158 4.86 7.13 -22.15
CA PHE A 158 5.25 5.75 -21.90
C PHE A 158 5.52 4.98 -23.18
N ILE A 159 6.61 4.22 -23.19
CA ILE A 159 6.98 3.33 -24.27
C ILE A 159 7.37 1.95 -23.72
N ALA A 160 6.80 0.89 -24.29
CA ALA A 160 7.10 -0.48 -23.86
C ALA A 160 8.57 -0.83 -24.12
N ALA A 161 9.17 -1.63 -23.24
CA ALA A 161 10.52 -2.13 -23.44
C ALA A 161 10.56 -3.13 -24.60
N LYS A 162 11.66 -3.13 -25.36
CA LYS A 162 11.95 -4.20 -26.33
C LYS A 162 12.30 -5.50 -25.59
N SER A 163 12.33 -6.62 -26.31
CA SER A 163 12.59 -7.96 -25.74
C SER A 163 13.97 -8.07 -25.06
N HIS A 164 14.94 -7.28 -25.48
CA HIS A 164 16.28 -7.22 -24.89
C HIS A 164 16.45 -5.90 -24.13
N ARG A 165 16.96 -5.98 -22.89
CA ARG A 165 17.19 -4.79 -22.03
C ARG A 165 18.27 -3.85 -22.56
N ASP A 166 19.17 -4.33 -23.41
CA ASP A 166 20.23 -3.54 -24.02
C ASP A 166 19.73 -2.78 -25.26
N ALA A 167 18.57 -3.17 -25.80
CA ALA A 167 17.92 -2.49 -26.90
C ALA A 167 16.92 -1.47 -26.35
N LEU A 168 17.35 -0.23 -26.18
CA LEU A 168 16.47 0.85 -25.76
C LEU A 168 15.38 1.13 -26.82
N PRO A 169 14.17 1.50 -26.39
CA PRO A 169 13.09 1.83 -27.30
C PRO A 169 13.37 3.14 -28.02
N GLU A 170 12.72 3.30 -29.17
CA GLU A 170 12.94 4.44 -30.08
C GLU A 170 11.85 5.47 -29.85
N VAL A 171 12.26 6.69 -29.51
CA VAL A 171 11.37 7.84 -29.26
C VAL A 171 11.97 9.00 -30.03
N SER A 172 11.15 9.63 -30.86
CA SER A 172 11.56 10.82 -31.61
C SER A 172 11.64 12.01 -30.67
N PRO A 173 12.80 12.71 -30.60
CA PRO A 173 12.88 13.96 -29.86
C PRO A 173 12.01 15.01 -30.52
N ILE A 174 11.50 15.93 -29.71
CA ILE A 174 10.87 17.14 -30.25
C ILE A 174 11.99 18.08 -30.73
N VAL A 175 11.71 18.87 -31.75
CA VAL A 175 12.69 19.74 -32.42
C VAL A 175 12.15 21.17 -32.54
N GLY A 176 13.01 22.17 -32.46
CA GLY A 176 12.59 23.57 -32.62
C GLY A 176 11.68 24.08 -31.50
N GLU A 177 11.24 25.33 -31.66
CA GLU A 177 10.46 26.04 -30.66
C GLU A 177 8.96 25.74 -30.78
N GLN A 178 8.29 25.59 -29.64
CA GLN A 178 6.88 25.25 -29.57
C GLN A 178 6.23 25.82 -28.30
N VAL A 179 4.93 26.12 -28.41
CA VAL A 179 4.09 26.44 -27.26
C VAL A 179 3.53 25.13 -26.73
N LEU A 180 3.81 24.85 -25.46
CA LEU A 180 3.38 23.67 -24.75
C LEU A 180 2.41 24.06 -23.65
N THR A 181 1.29 23.34 -23.59
CA THR A 181 0.35 23.43 -22.48
C THR A 181 0.21 22.05 -21.86
N GLY A 182 0.22 22.00 -20.53
CA GLY A 182 0.16 20.73 -19.82
C GLY A 182 -0.02 20.85 -18.33
N ARG A 183 -0.09 19.69 -17.69
CA ARG A 183 -0.18 19.56 -16.24
C ARG A 183 1.22 19.40 -15.65
N LEU A 184 1.50 20.14 -14.59
CA LEU A 184 2.72 19.99 -13.81
C LEU A 184 2.59 18.89 -12.76
N TYR A 185 3.69 18.17 -12.54
CA TYR A 185 3.79 17.27 -11.41
C TYR A 185 5.20 17.20 -10.82
N GLN A 186 5.26 16.73 -9.58
CA GLN A 186 6.49 16.51 -8.84
C GLN A 186 6.48 15.10 -8.27
N LYS A 187 7.50 14.30 -8.61
CA LYS A 187 7.66 12.97 -8.04
C LYS A 187 8.37 13.10 -6.70
N GLN A 188 7.78 12.55 -5.64
CA GLN A 188 8.41 12.54 -4.32
C GLN A 188 9.67 11.68 -4.34
N ILE A 189 10.74 12.20 -3.75
CA ILE A 189 12.00 11.48 -3.58
C ILE A 189 11.78 10.38 -2.54
N ASN A 190 12.13 9.14 -2.90
CA ASN A 190 12.09 8.03 -1.95
C ASN A 190 13.36 8.04 -1.08
N PRO A 191 13.27 8.27 0.25
CA PRO A 191 14.44 8.38 1.10
C PRO A 191 15.33 7.12 1.10
N LEU A 192 14.76 5.95 0.80
CA LEU A 192 15.48 4.67 0.79
C LEU A 192 16.19 4.38 -0.54
N SER A 193 15.76 4.98 -1.64
CA SER A 193 16.36 4.82 -2.97
C SER A 193 16.02 6.04 -3.81
N HIS A 194 16.94 7.01 -3.83
CA HIS A 194 16.75 8.31 -4.49
C HIS A 194 17.80 8.60 -5.55
N HIS A 195 18.88 7.83 -5.62
CA HIS A 195 19.91 8.09 -6.62
C HIS A 195 19.37 7.93 -8.03
N LEU A 196 19.71 8.87 -8.91
CA LEU A 196 19.29 8.93 -10.31
C LEU A 196 19.62 7.61 -11.03
N LEU A 197 20.82 7.06 -10.76
CA LEU A 197 21.37 5.86 -11.40
C LEU A 197 21.33 6.00 -12.93
N ALA A 198 21.91 7.10 -13.43
CA ALA A 198 21.98 7.41 -14.84
C ALA A 198 23.03 6.57 -15.57
N GLU A 199 22.62 5.95 -16.67
CA GLU A 199 23.42 5.10 -17.52
C GLU A 199 23.31 5.60 -18.97
N PRO A 200 24.37 6.16 -19.56
CA PRO A 200 24.35 6.65 -20.94
C PRO A 200 24.44 5.50 -21.94
N PHE A 201 23.73 5.63 -23.06
CA PHE A 201 23.73 4.71 -24.19
C PHE A 201 23.80 5.49 -25.51
N THR A 202 24.58 4.97 -26.44
CA THR A 202 24.63 5.48 -27.82
C THR A 202 23.88 4.51 -28.72
N THR A 203 22.81 4.99 -29.35
CA THR A 203 22.02 4.23 -30.34
C THR A 203 22.20 4.83 -31.73
N GLU A 204 21.77 4.12 -32.77
CA GLU A 204 21.81 4.63 -34.16
C GLU A 204 21.06 5.96 -34.34
N GLN A 205 20.08 6.24 -33.48
CA GLN A 205 19.19 7.41 -33.56
C GLN A 205 19.57 8.52 -32.57
N GLY A 206 20.71 8.40 -31.89
CA GLY A 206 21.20 9.41 -30.94
C GLY A 206 21.51 8.87 -29.55
N GLU A 207 21.92 9.81 -28.70
CA GLU A 207 22.26 9.55 -27.29
C GLU A 207 21.02 9.45 -26.42
N ARG A 208 21.05 8.51 -25.48
CA ARG A 208 19.97 8.24 -24.54
C ARG A 208 20.56 8.04 -23.15
N ILE A 209 19.83 8.40 -22.11
CA ILE A 209 20.20 8.10 -20.72
C ILE A 209 19.07 7.30 -20.09
N ARG A 210 19.36 6.07 -19.65
CA ARG A 210 18.46 5.30 -18.81
C ARG A 210 18.70 5.70 -17.35
N PHE A 211 17.64 5.86 -16.57
CA PHE A 211 17.74 6.19 -15.14
C PHE A 211 16.62 5.50 -14.35
N GLN A 212 16.81 5.31 -13.03
CA GLN A 212 15.88 4.50 -12.21
C GLN A 212 14.99 5.35 -11.30
N ASN A 213 15.49 6.50 -10.83
CA ASN A 213 14.73 7.40 -9.97
C ASN A 213 14.75 8.81 -10.55
N LEU A 214 13.58 9.45 -10.60
CA LEU A 214 13.49 10.84 -11.02
C LEU A 214 13.96 11.77 -9.90
N ASN A 215 15.28 11.98 -9.85
CA ASN A 215 15.94 12.89 -8.93
C ASN A 215 16.46 14.10 -9.72
N LEU A 216 15.62 15.14 -9.81
CA LEU A 216 15.94 16.35 -10.56
C LEU A 216 17.16 17.11 -10.01
N PRO A 217 17.39 17.21 -8.68
CA PRO A 217 18.63 17.75 -8.14
C PRO A 217 19.90 17.03 -8.61
N GLU A 218 19.94 15.70 -8.57
CA GLU A 218 21.10 14.93 -9.06
C GLU A 218 21.25 15.05 -10.59
N MET A 219 20.13 15.09 -11.32
CA MET A 219 20.14 15.31 -12.77
C MET A 219 20.74 16.68 -13.12
N ALA A 220 20.34 17.73 -12.41
CA ALA A 220 20.88 19.08 -12.57
C ALA A 220 22.40 19.12 -12.27
N GLN A 221 22.84 18.42 -11.21
CA GLN A 221 24.26 18.31 -10.88
C GLN A 221 25.04 17.57 -11.98
N MET A 222 24.51 16.47 -12.50
CA MET A 222 25.13 15.71 -13.59
C MET A 222 25.26 16.53 -14.88
N LEU A 223 24.25 17.36 -15.19
CA LEU A 223 24.23 18.21 -16.38
C LEU A 223 24.99 19.53 -16.23
N GLY A 224 25.34 19.90 -14.99
CA GLY A 224 25.97 21.19 -14.70
C GLY A 224 25.05 22.39 -14.95
N HIS A 225 23.73 22.18 -14.94
CA HIS A 225 22.74 23.21 -15.25
C HIS A 225 21.48 23.05 -14.37
N PRO A 226 20.91 24.14 -13.83
CA PRO A 226 19.72 24.04 -13.01
C PRO A 226 18.51 23.50 -13.80
N ILE A 227 17.67 22.73 -13.12
CA ILE A 227 16.41 22.18 -13.65
C ILE A 227 15.29 22.56 -12.68
N LEU A 228 14.16 23.02 -13.22
CA LEU A 228 12.97 23.28 -12.43
C LEU A 228 12.56 22.00 -11.69
N PRO A 229 12.25 22.05 -10.38
CA PRO A 229 11.87 20.88 -9.60
C PRO A 229 10.42 20.45 -9.89
N ALA A 230 10.05 20.36 -11.16
CA ALA A 230 8.76 19.93 -11.68
C ALA A 230 8.91 19.34 -13.10
N VAL A 231 7.97 18.49 -13.46
CA VAL A 231 7.86 17.90 -14.81
C VAL A 231 6.59 18.41 -15.46
N LEU A 232 6.69 18.79 -16.73
CA LEU A 232 5.55 19.11 -17.57
C LEU A 232 5.06 17.83 -18.26
N GLN A 233 3.80 17.46 -18.01
CA GLN A 233 3.07 16.46 -18.77
C GLN A 233 2.18 17.19 -19.78
N PRO A 234 2.50 17.20 -21.08
CA PRO A 234 1.78 17.96 -22.09
C PRO A 234 0.40 17.35 -22.37
N ASP A 235 -0.57 18.18 -22.75
CA ASP A 235 -1.87 17.67 -23.24
C ASP A 235 -1.75 17.06 -24.64
N ALA A 236 -0.89 17.68 -25.45
CA ALA A 236 -0.57 17.26 -26.79
C ALA A 236 0.85 17.71 -27.12
N LEU A 237 1.50 16.95 -28.01
CA LEU A 237 2.80 17.30 -28.59
C LEU A 237 2.56 17.69 -30.05
N PRO A 238 2.55 18.99 -30.40
CA PRO A 238 2.10 19.48 -31.70
C PRO A 238 2.82 18.85 -32.91
N GLN A 239 4.07 18.43 -32.72
CA GLN A 239 4.90 17.86 -33.78
C GLN A 239 4.72 16.35 -33.97
N LEU A 240 4.16 15.67 -32.98
CA LEU A 240 3.88 14.24 -33.07
C LEU A 240 2.48 14.04 -33.61
N GLN A 241 2.36 13.19 -34.64
CA GLN A 241 1.04 12.80 -35.12
C GLN A 241 0.28 12.07 -33.99
N PRO A 242 -1.07 12.14 -33.95
CA PRO A 242 -1.85 11.44 -32.92
C PRO A 242 -1.55 9.94 -32.82
N ALA A 243 -1.19 9.29 -33.93
CA ALA A 243 -0.78 7.88 -33.95
C ALA A 243 0.57 7.60 -33.27
N GLN A 244 1.38 8.63 -33.06
CA GLN A 244 2.67 8.60 -32.36
C GLN A 244 2.55 9.12 -30.92
N ALA A 245 1.36 9.57 -30.49
CA ALA A 245 1.14 10.06 -29.15
C ALA A 245 1.34 8.91 -28.15
N LEU A 246 2.31 9.07 -27.26
CA LEU A 246 2.57 8.11 -26.21
C LEU A 246 1.62 8.37 -25.03
N PRO A 247 1.14 7.31 -24.35
CA PRO A 247 0.27 7.48 -23.20
C PRO A 247 1.01 8.08 -22.01
N HIS A 248 0.30 8.82 -21.17
CA HIS A 248 0.82 9.49 -19.98
C HIS A 248 0.27 8.81 -18.71
N PRO A 249 0.85 7.68 -18.27
CA PRO A 249 0.28 6.83 -17.22
C PRO A 249 0.45 7.39 -15.81
N TRP A 250 1.34 8.36 -15.60
CA TRP A 250 1.65 8.84 -14.27
C TRP A 250 0.43 9.52 -13.65
N GLN A 251 0.06 9.04 -12.46
CA GLN A 251 -1.00 9.59 -11.64
C GLN A 251 -0.45 9.92 -10.26
N PRO A 252 -0.80 11.07 -9.68
CA PRO A 252 -0.31 11.53 -8.37
C PRO A 252 -0.75 10.61 -7.22
N PHE A 253 -1.89 9.93 -7.34
CA PHE A 253 -2.44 9.06 -6.30
C PHE A 253 -2.86 7.70 -6.87
N PRO A 254 -2.13 6.60 -6.59
CA PRO A 254 -2.43 5.29 -7.15
C PRO A 254 -3.66 4.60 -6.52
N LEU A 255 -4.06 5.02 -5.31
CA LEU A 255 -5.25 4.52 -4.60
C LEU A 255 -6.31 5.63 -4.50
N SER A 256 -7.51 5.35 -5.01
CA SER A 256 -8.63 6.28 -4.96
C SER A 256 -9.27 6.33 -3.56
N ALA A 257 -9.85 7.48 -3.21
CA ALA A 257 -10.61 7.65 -1.98
C ALA A 257 -11.74 6.62 -1.82
N GLN A 258 -12.39 6.25 -2.94
CA GLN A 258 -13.45 5.24 -2.95
C GLN A 258 -13.00 3.85 -2.47
N LYS A 259 -11.75 3.44 -2.75
CA LYS A 259 -11.21 2.17 -2.24
C LYS A 259 -11.08 2.21 -0.70
N HIS A 260 -10.64 3.33 -0.14
CA HIS A 260 -10.57 3.53 1.31
C HIS A 260 -11.97 3.47 1.96
N TRP A 261 -12.98 4.08 1.34
CA TRP A 261 -14.38 3.93 1.76
C TRP A 261 -14.86 2.46 1.74
N GLY A 262 -14.54 1.73 0.67
CA GLY A 262 -14.85 0.30 0.57
C GLY A 262 -14.19 -0.52 1.68
N TYR A 263 -12.92 -0.24 1.99
CA TYR A 263 -12.21 -0.89 3.11
C TYR A 263 -12.81 -0.52 4.46
N ALA A 264 -13.19 0.74 4.69
CA ALA A 264 -13.86 1.15 5.93
C ALA A 264 -15.15 0.33 6.16
N LEU A 265 -15.99 0.20 5.13
CA LEU A 265 -17.20 -0.62 5.18
C LEU A 265 -16.88 -2.09 5.50
N GLN A 266 -15.83 -2.66 4.90
CA GLN A 266 -15.39 -4.02 5.21
C GLN A 266 -15.01 -4.17 6.69
N TRP A 267 -14.22 -3.24 7.24
CA TRP A 267 -13.83 -3.29 8.66
C TRP A 267 -15.02 -3.20 9.60
N PHE A 268 -15.98 -2.30 9.34
CA PHE A 268 -17.20 -2.19 10.16
C PHE A 268 -18.13 -3.39 10.01
N ALA A 269 -18.27 -3.96 8.81
CA ALA A 269 -19.04 -5.17 8.59
C ALA A 269 -18.44 -6.35 9.37
N MET A 270 -17.11 -6.53 9.32
CA MET A 270 -16.41 -7.54 10.10
C MET A 270 -16.58 -7.31 11.61
N ALA A 271 -16.47 -6.06 12.09
CA ALA A 271 -16.70 -5.73 13.49
C ALA A 271 -18.13 -6.10 13.93
N THR A 272 -19.12 -5.81 13.10
CA THR A 272 -20.55 -6.11 13.36
C THR A 272 -20.80 -7.61 13.42
N VAL A 273 -20.34 -8.37 12.43
CA VAL A 273 -20.48 -9.84 12.39
C VAL A 273 -19.76 -10.47 13.58
N PHE A 274 -18.54 -10.03 13.87
CA PHE A 274 -17.76 -10.54 15.00
C PHE A 274 -18.45 -10.28 16.34
N ALA A 275 -18.93 -9.05 16.58
CA ALA A 275 -19.69 -8.71 17.78
C ALA A 275 -20.98 -9.54 17.91
N GLY A 276 -21.69 -9.73 16.80
CA GLY A 276 -22.90 -10.56 16.75
C GLY A 276 -22.64 -12.03 17.11
N LEU A 277 -21.60 -12.63 16.52
CA LEU A 277 -21.20 -14.02 16.80
C LEU A 277 -20.76 -14.20 18.25
N MET A 278 -19.95 -13.26 18.77
CA MET A 278 -19.47 -13.31 20.15
C MET A 278 -20.60 -13.07 21.16
N GLY A 279 -21.52 -12.16 20.85
CA GLY A 279 -22.73 -11.94 21.65
C GLY A 279 -23.63 -13.17 21.70
N TRP A 280 -23.86 -13.83 20.55
CA TRP A 280 -24.63 -15.07 20.47
C TRP A 280 -23.97 -16.23 21.25
N GLN A 281 -22.66 -16.39 21.11
CA GLN A 281 -21.89 -17.38 21.85
C GLN A 281 -21.93 -17.10 23.36
N GLY A 282 -21.80 -15.83 23.76
CA GLY A 282 -21.94 -15.39 25.15
C GLY A 282 -23.32 -15.69 25.73
N ALA A 283 -24.39 -15.44 24.98
CA ALA A 283 -25.76 -15.75 25.39
C ALA A 283 -25.98 -17.27 25.59
N LYS A 284 -25.49 -18.10 24.66
CA LYS A 284 -25.50 -19.56 24.80
C LYS A 284 -24.75 -20.02 26.04
N TYR A 285 -23.59 -19.42 26.28
CA TYR A 285 -22.76 -19.75 27.43
C TYR A 285 -23.43 -19.41 28.77
N LEU A 286 -24.02 -18.22 28.88
CA LEU A 286 -24.77 -17.80 30.07
C LEU A 286 -25.95 -18.71 30.35
N LYS A 287 -26.69 -19.13 29.32
CA LYS A 287 -27.81 -20.09 29.46
C LYS A 287 -27.33 -21.43 30.03
N LYS A 288 -26.22 -21.96 29.52
CA LYS A 288 -25.61 -23.22 30.00
C LYS A 288 -25.08 -23.10 31.44
N SER A 289 -24.39 -22.01 31.76
CA SER A 289 -23.88 -21.76 33.12
C SER A 289 -25.02 -21.67 34.15
N ARG A 290 -26.12 -20.98 33.81
CA ARG A 290 -27.33 -20.94 34.67
C ARG A 290 -27.95 -22.31 34.90
N GLN A 291 -27.99 -23.18 33.88
CA GLN A 291 -28.50 -24.55 34.01
C GLN A 291 -27.62 -25.39 34.95
N LEU A 292 -26.29 -25.34 34.77
CA LEU A 292 -25.34 -26.06 35.63
C LEU A 292 -25.42 -25.58 37.09
N HIS A 293 -25.49 -24.26 37.30
CA HIS A 293 -25.59 -23.72 38.65
C HIS A 293 -26.92 -24.07 39.36
N ARG A 294 -28.02 -24.22 38.61
CA ARG A 294 -29.30 -24.72 39.16
C ARG A 294 -29.19 -26.21 39.54
N ALA A 295 -28.61 -27.03 38.66
CA ALA A 295 -28.42 -28.46 38.91
C ALA A 295 -27.52 -28.73 40.14
N ASP A 296 -26.42 -27.99 40.29
CA ASP A 296 -25.54 -28.10 41.47
C ASP A 296 -26.30 -27.75 42.76
N LYS A 297 -27.11 -26.68 42.75
CA LYS A 297 -27.93 -26.26 43.91
C LYS A 297 -29.00 -27.29 44.29
N GLU A 298 -29.61 -27.96 43.31
CA GLU A 298 -30.58 -29.02 43.55
C GLU A 298 -29.90 -30.24 44.17
N ALA A 299 -28.73 -30.65 43.64
CA ALA A 299 -27.97 -31.77 44.19
C ALA A 299 -27.50 -31.54 45.63
N THR A 300 -27.15 -30.31 46.01
CA THR A 300 -26.72 -29.99 47.40
C THR A 300 -27.88 -29.92 48.40
N LYS A 301 -29.13 -29.88 47.96
CA LYS A 301 -30.32 -29.86 48.84
C LYS A 301 -30.88 -31.24 49.15
N THR A 302 -30.48 -32.26 48.39
CA THR A 302 -30.91 -33.66 48.52
C THR A 302 -29.97 -34.52 49.39
N GLU A 303 -28.85 -33.95 49.84
CA GLU A 303 -27.96 -34.53 50.88
C GLU A 303 -28.28 -33.90 52.24
#